data_AF-A0A9X9LDZ6-F1
#
_entry.id   AF-A0A9X9LDZ6-F1
#
_cell.length_a   1.000
_cell.length_b   1.000
_cell.length_c   1.000
_cell.angle_alpha   90.00
_cell.angle_beta   90.00
_cell.angle_gamma   90.00
#
_symmetry.space_group_name_H-M   'P 1'
#
loop_
_entity.id
_entity.type
_entity.pdbx_description
1 polymer ?
#
loop_
_entity_poly.entity_id
_entity_poly.type
_entity_poly.pdbx_seq_one_letter_code
_entity_poly.pdbx_strand_id
1 'polypeptide(L)'
;MLKLRLEWTLAECRDRLAMYDVAGPLERRLITSVYGCSRQEPVVEVLASGAVMAVVWKKGLHSYYDPFVLSVQPVAFQACEVNLTLEGRLEPQGVLSTPYFPSYYSPSTHCSWHLTVPSLDYGLALWFDAYALRRQKYDLPCTQG
;
A
#
# COMPACT_ATOMS: atom_id res chain seq x y z
N MET A 1 -1.93 11.43 -9.47
CA MET A 1 -1.56 10.94 -8.12
C MET A 1 -0.06 11.07 -7.95
N LEU A 2 0.44 11.00 -6.72
CA LEU A 2 1.88 10.96 -6.45
C LEU A 2 2.27 9.59 -5.90
N LYS A 3 3.33 9.01 -6.45
CA LYS A 3 4.00 7.85 -5.86
C LYS A 3 5.29 8.32 -5.19
N LEU A 4 5.36 8.13 -3.87
CA LEU A 4 6.56 8.34 -3.08
C LEU A 4 7.26 7.00 -2.89
N ARG A 5 8.54 6.94 -3.25
CA ARG A 5 9.44 5.82 -2.93
C ARG A 5 10.38 6.27 -1.82
N LEU A 6 10.36 5.53 -0.72
CA LEU A 6 11.26 5.68 0.42
C LEU A 6 12.24 4.51 0.40
N GLU A 7 13.54 4.81 0.47
CA GLU A 7 14.59 3.81 0.58
C GLU A 7 15.44 4.10 1.82
N TRP A 8 15.52 3.14 2.73
CA TRP A 8 16.37 3.24 3.92
C TRP A 8 17.82 2.95 3.55
N THR A 9 18.73 3.86 3.89
CA THR A 9 20.17 3.71 3.62
C THR A 9 20.92 3.06 4.79
N LEU A 10 20.34 3.07 5.99
CA LEU A 10 20.90 2.49 7.20
C LEU A 10 19.97 1.41 7.78
N ALA A 11 20.54 0.44 8.49
CA ALA A 11 19.81 -0.66 9.11
C ALA A 11 19.25 -0.32 10.52
N GLU A 12 19.49 0.90 11.02
CA GLU A 12 19.16 1.29 12.41
C GLU A 12 17.72 1.80 12.59
N CYS A 13 16.98 1.17 13.51
CA CYS A 13 15.57 1.45 13.80
C CYS A 13 15.36 2.65 14.75
N ARG A 14 15.82 3.86 14.42
CA ARG A 14 15.71 5.02 15.35
C ARG A 14 14.68 6.06 14.95
N ASP A 15 14.53 6.27 13.65
CA ASP A 15 13.67 7.31 13.11
C ASP A 15 12.26 6.86 12.84
N ARG A 16 11.38 7.84 12.67
CA ARG A 16 10.03 7.62 12.18
C ARG A 16 9.70 8.60 11.07
N LEU A 17 9.22 8.06 9.96
CA LEU A 17 8.65 8.81 8.85
C LEU A 17 7.13 8.60 8.85
N ALA A 18 6.38 9.68 8.69
CA ALA A 18 4.94 9.68 8.58
C ALA A 18 4.52 10.36 7.29
N MET A 19 3.65 9.71 6.52
CA MET A 19 3.22 10.16 5.20
C MET A 19 1.72 10.42 5.22
N TYR A 20 1.31 11.58 4.75
CA TYR A 20 -0.06 12.07 4.81
C TYR A 20 -0.56 12.41 3.42
N ASP A 21 -1.84 12.11 3.18
CA ASP A 21 -2.53 12.27 1.89
C ASP A 21 -2.99 13.72 1.60
N VAL A 22 -2.41 14.69 2.29
CA VAL A 22 -2.79 16.10 2.25
C VAL A 22 -1.56 16.97 2.57
N ALA A 23 -1.67 18.27 2.31
CA ALA A 23 -0.70 19.26 2.76
C ALA A 23 -0.74 19.44 4.29
N GLY A 24 -0.13 18.53 5.04
CA GLY A 24 0.13 18.68 6.46
C GLY A 24 -0.09 17.42 7.30
N PRO A 25 0.32 17.44 8.58
CA PRO A 25 0.25 16.30 9.48
C PRO A 25 -1.15 16.13 10.11
N LEU A 26 -2.16 15.88 9.28
CA LEU A 26 -3.52 15.59 9.76
C LEU A 26 -3.66 14.10 10.03
N GLU A 27 -3.83 13.69 11.30
CA GLU A 27 -3.86 12.27 11.70
C GLU A 27 -4.92 11.45 10.93
N ARG A 28 -6.08 12.03 10.64
CA ARG A 28 -7.16 11.38 9.87
C ARG A 28 -6.80 11.13 8.40
N ARG A 29 -5.73 11.76 7.91
CA ARG A 29 -5.22 11.66 6.54
C ARG A 29 -3.84 10.99 6.50
N LEU A 30 -3.42 10.32 7.58
CA LEU A 30 -2.19 9.53 7.61
C LEU A 30 -2.35 8.30 6.69
N ILE A 31 -1.46 8.15 5.70
CA ILE A 31 -1.39 6.97 4.85
C ILE A 31 -0.69 5.85 5.61
N THR A 32 0.56 6.09 6.00
CA THR A 32 1.34 5.14 6.80
C THR A 32 2.38 5.87 7.63
N SER A 33 2.91 5.15 8.63
CA SER A 33 4.06 5.61 9.37
C SER A 33 5.02 4.44 9.60
N VAL A 34 6.24 4.63 9.14
CA VAL A 34 7.27 3.62 9.09
C VAL A 34 8.41 4.01 10.02
N TYR A 35 8.98 3.00 10.70
CA TYR A 35 10.19 3.18 11.48
C TYR A 35 11.41 3.03 10.58
N GLY A 36 12.54 3.61 11.01
CA GLY A 36 13.84 3.71 10.32
C GLY A 36 14.50 2.41 9.88
N CYS A 37 13.78 1.30 9.96
CA CYS A 37 14.18 0.00 9.49
C CYS A 37 12.92 -0.78 9.10
N SER A 38 12.98 -1.46 7.98
CA SER A 38 12.25 -2.70 7.79
C SER A 38 13.26 -3.70 7.26
N ARG A 39 13.53 -4.75 8.06
CA ARG A 39 14.52 -5.78 7.69
C ARG A 39 14.06 -6.60 6.48
N GLN A 40 12.74 -6.62 6.23
CA GLN A 40 12.16 -7.33 5.10
C GLN A 40 11.85 -6.40 3.92
N GLU A 41 11.67 -5.09 4.15
CA GLU A 41 11.32 -4.12 3.11
C GLU A 41 12.18 -2.84 3.21
N PRO A 42 13.41 -2.87 2.67
CA PRO A 42 14.27 -1.68 2.67
C PRO A 42 13.69 -0.53 1.84
N VAL A 43 12.74 -0.83 0.96
CA VAL A 43 12.05 0.12 0.10
C VAL A 43 10.56 0.06 0.38
N VAL A 44 9.94 1.23 0.57
CA VAL A 44 8.50 1.38 0.77
C VAL A 44 7.96 2.31 -0.31
N GLU A 45 6.94 1.86 -1.04
CA GLU A 45 6.21 2.69 -1.99
C GLU A 45 4.82 3.05 -1.45
N VAL A 46 4.48 4.33 -1.53
CA VAL A 46 3.22 4.88 -1.02
C VAL A 46 2.58 5.78 -2.06
N LEU A 47 1.26 5.67 -2.19
CA LEU A 47 0.47 6.46 -3.13
C LEU A 47 -0.41 7.48 -2.42
N ALA A 48 -0.29 8.72 -2.85
CA ALA A 48 -1.24 9.77 -2.51
C ALA A 48 -2.41 9.77 -3.48
N SER A 49 -3.60 10.00 -2.96
CA SER A 49 -4.86 10.18 -3.70
C SER A 49 -4.82 11.39 -4.64
N GLY A 50 -4.07 12.42 -4.25
CA GLY A 50 -4.04 13.71 -4.94
C GLY A 50 -2.70 14.05 -5.61
N ALA A 51 -2.55 15.33 -5.93
CA ALA A 51 -1.31 15.93 -6.42
C ALA A 51 -0.43 16.50 -5.27
N VAL A 52 -0.83 16.27 -4.02
CA VAL A 52 -0.17 16.83 -2.84
C VAL A 52 -0.10 15.77 -1.76
N MET A 53 1.04 15.71 -1.07
CA MET A 53 1.25 14.88 0.12
C MET A 53 2.22 15.57 1.06
N ALA A 54 2.16 15.23 2.34
CA ALA A 54 3.14 15.69 3.32
C ALA A 54 3.93 14.50 3.87
N VAL A 55 5.23 14.68 4.01
CA VAL A 55 6.13 13.72 4.64
C VAL A 55 6.75 14.40 5.85
N VAL A 56 6.53 13.82 7.03
CA VAL A 56 7.06 14.33 8.30
C VAL A 56 8.07 13.33 8.82
N TRP A 57 9.31 13.79 8.93
CA TRP A 57 10.38 13.06 9.59
C TRP A 57 10.49 13.48 11.04
N LYS A 58 10.31 12.53 11.95
CA LYS A 58 10.53 12.70 13.38
C LYS A 58 11.91 12.13 13.73
N LYS A 59 12.91 13.02 13.77
CA LYS A 59 14.29 12.70 14.10
C LYS A 59 14.48 12.40 15.59
N GLY A 60 15.26 11.35 15.89
CA GLY A 60 15.71 11.04 17.25
C GLY A 60 16.70 12.07 17.82
N LEU A 61 16.91 12.07 19.14
CA LEU A 61 17.70 13.09 19.87
C LEU A 61 19.20 13.21 19.49
N HIS A 62 19.74 12.33 18.63
CA HIS A 62 21.16 12.28 18.29
C HIS A 62 21.38 12.62 16.80
N SER A 63 22.39 13.45 16.50
CA SER A 63 22.65 13.97 15.16
C SER A 63 23.39 12.96 14.29
N TYR A 64 22.67 12.25 13.43
CA TYR A 64 23.21 11.47 12.31
C TYR A 64 22.82 12.08 10.95
N TYR A 65 23.53 11.67 9.90
CA TYR A 65 23.19 11.89 8.49
C TYR A 65 21.82 11.31 8.14
N ASP A 66 21.16 11.85 7.12
CA ASP A 66 19.83 11.42 6.70
C ASP A 66 19.82 9.92 6.32
N PRO A 67 19.10 9.05 7.06
CA PRO A 67 19.19 7.60 6.89
C PRO A 67 18.29 7.07 5.77
N PHE A 68 17.85 7.94 4.86
CA PHE A 68 16.93 7.57 3.80
C PHE A 68 17.02 8.48 2.57
N VAL A 69 16.54 7.96 1.44
CA VAL A 69 16.34 8.69 0.19
C VAL A 69 14.85 8.68 -0.14
N LEU A 70 14.32 9.84 -0.51
CA LEU A 70 12.96 9.98 -1.03
C LEU A 70 13.01 10.33 -2.52
N SER A 71 12.20 9.63 -3.31
CA SER A 71 11.90 10.06 -4.68
C SER A 71 10.39 10.10 -4.90
N VAL A 72 9.94 11.07 -5.69
CA VAL A 72 8.53 11.28 -6.00
C VAL A 72 8.36 11.23 -7.51
N GLN A 73 7.33 10.55 -7.96
CA GLN A 73 6.93 10.55 -9.36
C GLN A 73 5.41 10.73 -9.50
N PRO A 74 4.96 11.49 -10.51
CA PRO A 74 3.54 11.53 -10.84
C PRO A 74 3.12 10.20 -11.45
N VAL A 75 1.96 9.70 -11.06
CA VAL A 75 1.36 8.47 -11.62
C VAL A 75 -0.10 8.70 -11.94
N ALA A 76 -0.58 8.04 -12.99
CA ALA A 76 -1.99 8.05 -13.37
C ALA A 76 -2.82 7.24 -12.37
N PHE A 77 -4.08 7.63 -12.17
CA PHE A 77 -5.03 6.83 -11.42
C PHE A 77 -5.35 5.55 -12.18
N GLN A 78 -5.26 4.41 -11.51
CA GLN A 78 -5.63 3.11 -12.07
C GLN A 78 -6.95 2.66 -11.45
N ALA A 79 -7.98 2.53 -12.27
CA ALA A 79 -9.24 1.93 -11.85
C ALA A 79 -9.03 0.44 -11.53
N CYS A 80 -9.74 -0.05 -10.53
CA CYS A 80 -9.70 -1.45 -10.08
C CYS A 80 -11.07 -2.13 -10.16
N GLU A 81 -11.96 -1.57 -10.98
CA GLU A 81 -13.25 -2.20 -11.27
C GLU A 81 -13.04 -3.38 -12.23
N VAL A 82 -13.48 -4.56 -11.83
CA VAL A 82 -13.29 -5.79 -12.62
C VAL A 82 -14.61 -6.54 -12.72
N ASN A 83 -14.97 -6.92 -13.93
CA ASN A 83 -16.10 -7.81 -14.21
C ASN A 83 -15.54 -9.16 -14.68
N LEU A 84 -15.73 -10.22 -13.89
CA LEU A 84 -15.27 -11.57 -14.21
C LEU A 84 -16.46 -12.52 -14.33
N THR A 85 -16.51 -13.23 -15.45
CA THR A 85 -17.42 -14.35 -15.68
C THR A 85 -16.65 -15.65 -15.47
N LEU A 86 -17.08 -16.43 -14.48
CA LEU A 86 -16.44 -17.68 -14.09
C LEU A 86 -16.94 -18.84 -14.95
N GLU A 87 -16.06 -19.80 -15.20
CA GLU A 87 -16.41 -21.06 -15.88
C GLU A 87 -16.83 -22.12 -14.85
N GLY A 88 -17.52 -23.18 -15.30
CA GLY A 88 -18.03 -24.27 -14.44
C GLY A 88 -16.97 -25.25 -13.93
N ARG A 89 -15.76 -24.77 -13.60
CA ARG A 89 -14.63 -25.57 -13.10
C ARG A 89 -14.32 -25.25 -11.64
N LEU A 90 -13.81 -26.26 -10.93
CA LEU A 90 -13.50 -26.19 -9.49
C LEU A 90 -12.12 -25.59 -9.18
N GLU A 91 -11.27 -25.41 -10.19
CA GLU A 91 -9.95 -24.79 -10.02
C GLU A 91 -10.07 -23.28 -9.80
N PRO A 92 -9.11 -22.63 -9.12
CA PRO A 92 -9.06 -21.18 -8.98
C PRO A 92 -9.07 -20.46 -10.34
N GLN A 93 -9.91 -19.44 -10.48
CA GLN A 93 -10.08 -18.72 -11.75
C GLN A 93 -9.81 -17.23 -11.56
N GLY A 94 -8.67 -16.80 -12.10
CA GLY A 94 -8.22 -15.42 -11.99
C GLY A 94 -7.62 -15.08 -10.63
N VAL A 95 -7.00 -13.90 -10.56
CA VAL A 95 -6.45 -13.32 -9.34
C VAL A 95 -6.94 -11.88 -9.28
N LEU A 96 -7.47 -11.50 -8.12
CA LEU A 96 -7.91 -10.14 -7.84
C LEU A 96 -6.95 -9.53 -6.83
N SER A 97 -6.58 -8.29 -7.07
CA SER A 97 -5.77 -7.50 -6.14
C SER A 97 -6.16 -6.04 -6.23
N THR A 98 -5.93 -5.31 -5.15
CA THR A 98 -5.99 -3.85 -5.19
C THR A 98 -4.85 -3.29 -6.05
N PRO A 99 -5.00 -2.05 -6.55
CA PRO A 99 -3.93 -1.37 -7.26
C PRO A 99 -2.63 -1.39 -6.47
N TYR A 100 -1.53 -1.73 -7.13
CA TYR A 100 -0.17 -1.68 -6.57
C TYR A 100 0.14 -2.68 -5.45
N PHE A 101 -0.71 -3.69 -5.23
CA PHE A 101 -0.33 -4.85 -4.42
C PHE A 101 1.06 -5.38 -4.84
N PRO A 102 1.97 -5.68 -3.89
CA PRO A 102 1.78 -5.78 -2.43
C PRO A 102 2.03 -4.47 -1.64
N SER A 103 2.13 -3.33 -2.32
CA SER A 103 2.37 -2.01 -1.72
C SER A 103 1.08 -1.25 -1.38
N TYR A 104 1.22 -0.13 -0.67
CA TYR A 104 0.09 0.71 -0.25
C TYR A 104 -0.69 1.28 -1.43
N TYR A 105 -1.97 0.92 -1.53
CA TYR A 105 -2.94 1.62 -2.38
C TYR A 105 -3.30 2.99 -1.78
N SER A 106 -3.80 3.90 -2.63
CA SER A 106 -4.17 5.25 -2.20
C SER A 106 -5.39 5.22 -1.24
N PRO A 107 -5.45 6.08 -0.20
CA PRO A 107 -6.58 6.11 0.73
C PRO A 107 -7.96 6.36 0.10
N SER A 108 -8.05 6.97 -1.09
CA SER A 108 -9.32 7.19 -1.80
C SER A 108 -9.60 6.14 -2.87
N THR A 109 -8.96 4.97 -2.80
CA THR A 109 -9.18 3.88 -3.76
C THR A 109 -10.55 3.26 -3.50
N HIS A 110 -11.37 3.21 -4.55
CA HIS A 110 -12.67 2.54 -4.54
C HIS A 110 -12.65 1.44 -5.62
N CYS A 111 -12.58 0.18 -5.19
CA CYS A 111 -12.61 -0.98 -6.07
C CYS A 111 -13.94 -1.71 -5.98
N SER A 112 -14.46 -2.13 -7.13
CA SER A 112 -15.61 -3.05 -7.21
C SER A 112 -15.24 -4.25 -8.08
N TRP A 113 -15.48 -5.46 -7.56
CA TRP A 113 -15.33 -6.68 -8.33
C TRP A 113 -16.68 -7.34 -8.48
N HIS A 114 -17.17 -7.44 -9.71
CA HIS A 114 -18.42 -8.12 -10.03
C HIS A 114 -18.10 -9.51 -10.58
N LEU A 115 -18.53 -10.53 -9.85
CA LEU A 115 -18.24 -11.93 -10.14
C LEU A 115 -19.53 -12.62 -10.55
N THR A 116 -19.58 -13.11 -11.78
CA THR A 116 -20.73 -13.81 -12.35
C THR A 116 -20.43 -15.29 -12.44
N VAL A 117 -21.23 -16.10 -11.75
CA VAL A 117 -21.17 -17.58 -11.82
C VAL A 117 -21.91 -18.10 -13.07
N PRO A 118 -21.50 -19.26 -13.62
CA PRO A 118 -22.02 -19.75 -14.90
C PRO A 118 -23.48 -20.25 -14.84
N SER A 119 -23.94 -20.74 -13.68
CA SER A 119 -25.34 -21.12 -13.44
C SER A 119 -25.70 -21.01 -11.95
N LEU A 120 -26.98 -21.19 -11.63
CA LEU A 120 -27.50 -21.19 -10.25
C LEU A 120 -27.03 -22.40 -9.41
N ASP A 121 -26.48 -23.43 -10.06
CA ASP A 121 -25.96 -24.62 -9.38
C ASP A 121 -24.56 -24.40 -8.79
N TYR A 122 -23.89 -23.28 -9.14
CA TYR A 122 -22.54 -22.95 -8.69
C TYR A 122 -22.55 -21.90 -7.57
N GLY A 123 -21.64 -22.07 -6.62
CA GLY A 123 -21.30 -21.08 -5.60
C GLY A 123 -19.95 -20.40 -5.89
N LEU A 124 -19.72 -19.26 -5.24
CA LEU A 124 -18.44 -18.54 -5.30
C LEU A 124 -17.57 -18.90 -4.09
N ALA A 125 -16.32 -19.28 -4.33
CA ALA A 125 -15.30 -19.45 -3.30
C ALA A 125 -14.15 -18.47 -3.55
N LEU A 126 -13.75 -17.72 -2.51
CA LEU A 126 -12.63 -16.79 -2.57
C LEU A 126 -11.53 -17.26 -1.63
N TRP A 127 -10.29 -17.21 -2.12
CA TRP A 127 -9.08 -17.47 -1.34
C TRP A 127 -8.27 -16.18 -1.25
N PHE A 128 -7.82 -15.86 -0.04
CA PHE A 128 -7.04 -14.65 0.23
C PHE A 128 -5.60 -15.05 0.56
N ASP A 129 -4.69 -14.77 -0.36
CA ASP A 129 -3.24 -14.97 -0.14
C ASP A 129 -2.68 -13.92 0.83
N ALA A 130 -3.26 -12.74 0.83
CA ALA A 130 -2.87 -11.60 1.63
C ALA A 130 -4.10 -10.76 1.98
N TYR A 131 -4.18 -10.32 3.23
CA TYR A 131 -5.13 -9.28 3.63
C TYR A 131 -4.53 -8.51 4.81
N ALA A 132 -4.35 -7.19 4.65
CA ALA A 132 -3.89 -6.32 5.72
C ALA A 132 -4.65 -4.99 5.71
N LEU A 133 -5.64 -4.88 6.58
CA LEU A 133 -6.37 -3.62 6.84
C LEU A 133 -5.69 -2.75 7.92
N ARG A 134 -4.63 -3.27 8.54
CA ARG A 134 -3.90 -2.62 9.64
C ARG A 134 -2.55 -2.09 9.15
N ARG A 135 -2.05 -1.05 9.81
CA ARG A 135 -0.73 -0.45 9.54
C ARG A 135 0.38 -1.50 9.61
N GLN A 136 1.31 -1.44 8.66
CA GLN A 136 2.45 -2.34 8.61
C GLN A 136 3.30 -2.24 9.88
N LYS A 137 3.70 -3.40 10.40
CA LYS A 137 4.70 -3.49 11.47
C LYS A 137 6.07 -3.79 10.86
N TYR A 138 7.14 -3.36 11.53
CA TYR A 138 8.52 -3.43 11.04
C TYR A 138 9.08 -4.87 10.90
N ASP A 139 8.37 -5.86 11.45
CA ASP A 139 8.77 -7.27 11.53
C ASP A 139 8.09 -8.17 10.49
N LEU A 140 7.18 -7.63 9.69
CA LEU A 140 6.42 -8.37 8.69
C LEU A 140 6.60 -7.75 7.29
N PRO A 141 6.43 -8.53 6.21
CA PRO A 141 6.35 -7.98 4.86
C PRO A 141 4.99 -7.29 4.64
N CYS A 142 4.96 -6.25 3.82
CA CYS A 142 3.74 -5.56 3.44
C CYS A 142 2.92 -6.48 2.55
N THR A 143 1.73 -6.77 3.03
CA THR A 143 0.68 -7.49 2.31
C THR A 143 -0.57 -6.62 2.26
N GLN A 144 -0.39 -5.30 2.28
CA GLN A 144 -1.49 -4.37 2.13
C GLN A 144 -1.95 -4.37 0.68
N GLY A 145 -3.08 -5.02 0.47
CA GLY A 145 -3.82 -4.96 -0.76
C GLY A 145 -4.63 -6.21 -1.04
#